data_AF-A0A4Q5YRV3-F1
#
_entry.id   AF-A0A4Q5YRV3-F1
#
_cell.length_a   1.000
_cell.length_b   1.000
_cell.length_c   1.000
_cell.angle_alpha   90.00
_cell.angle_beta   90.00
_cell.angle_gamma   90.00
#
_symmetry.space_group_name_H-M   'P 1'
#
loop_
_entity.id
_entity.type
_entity.pdbx_description
1 polymer ?
#
loop_
_entity_poly.entity_id
_entity_poly.type
_entity_poly.pdbx_seq_one_letter_code
_entity_poly.pdbx_strand_id
1 'polypeptide(L)'
;MYRIRAFRAIDDQESCKRFAEGHLNVLKEYGVTKVTTAKTDWFQNPGVYVVLVESEDGTEVYGGERIHLANEHSRLPIEDAVSIVDTRIFDLVAKNKEGVTGELCGLWNSKTIAGRGVSVLLTKIGVALANLLRMDSIFVLCAPYTVEMCQTAGFNIEDSIGNQG
;
A
#
# COMPACT_ATOMS: atom_id res chain seq x y z
N MET A 1 11.19 8.94 -20.00
CA MET A 1 11.52 9.28 -18.60
C MET A 1 10.34 8.82 -17.73
N TYR A 2 10.50 8.59 -16.42
CA TYR A 2 9.40 8.18 -15.54
C TYR A 2 8.85 9.37 -14.78
N ARG A 3 7.52 9.46 -14.66
CA ARG A 3 6.80 10.43 -13.84
C ARG A 3 6.29 9.75 -12.58
N ILE A 4 6.44 10.42 -11.44
CA ILE A 4 5.83 10.01 -10.17
C ILE A 4 4.68 10.97 -9.86
N ARG A 5 3.50 10.42 -9.58
CA ARG A 5 2.31 11.22 -9.26
C ARG A 5 1.60 10.63 -8.05
N ALA A 6 1.30 11.49 -7.08
CA ALA A 6 0.48 11.16 -5.92
C ALA A 6 -0.87 11.90 -6.00
N PHE A 7 -1.96 11.22 -5.67
CA PHE A 7 -3.33 11.78 -5.74
C PHE A 7 -4.26 11.05 -4.78
N ARG A 8 -5.40 11.66 -4.41
CA ARG A 8 -6.46 10.94 -3.69
C ARG A 8 -7.21 10.05 -4.66
N ALA A 9 -7.57 8.83 -4.25
CA ALA A 9 -8.24 7.86 -5.10
C ALA A 9 -9.52 8.42 -5.75
N ILE A 10 -10.29 9.19 -4.97
CA ILE A 10 -11.55 9.81 -5.42
C ILE A 10 -11.37 10.89 -6.50
N ASP A 11 -10.17 11.45 -6.66
CA ASP A 11 -9.91 12.54 -7.60
C ASP A 11 -9.56 12.00 -9.01
N ASP A 12 -9.20 10.71 -9.16
CA ASP A 12 -8.78 10.13 -10.43
C ASP A 12 -9.03 8.61 -10.50
N GLN A 13 -10.26 8.24 -10.86
CA GLN A 13 -10.67 6.84 -10.94
C GLN A 13 -10.02 6.09 -12.11
N GLU A 14 -9.67 6.77 -13.19
CA GLU A 14 -9.03 6.13 -14.35
C GLU A 14 -7.64 5.64 -13.97
N SER A 15 -6.87 6.47 -13.27
CA SER A 15 -5.57 6.07 -12.73
C SER A 15 -5.69 4.99 -11.66
N CYS A 16 -6.76 4.99 -10.85
CA CYS A 16 -7.04 3.88 -9.93
C CYS A 16 -7.25 2.54 -10.65
N LYS A 17 -7.96 2.55 -11.79
CA LYS A 17 -8.14 1.34 -12.63
C LYS A 17 -6.81 0.83 -13.15
N ARG A 18 -6.00 1.71 -13.75
CA ARG A 18 -4.66 1.36 -14.27
C ARG A 18 -3.74 0.81 -13.17
N PHE A 19 -3.80 1.39 -11.97
CA PHE A 19 -3.11 0.86 -10.79
C PHE A 19 -3.55 -0.58 -10.48
N ALA A 20 -4.87 -0.80 -10.37
CA ALA A 20 -5.42 -2.09 -9.98
C ALA A 20 -5.12 -3.18 -11.02
N GLU A 21 -5.23 -2.85 -12.30
CA GLU A 21 -4.89 -3.73 -13.42
C GLU A 21 -3.41 -4.13 -13.40
N GLY A 22 -2.52 -3.15 -13.24
CA GLY A 22 -1.08 -3.42 -13.17
C GLY A 22 -0.70 -4.26 -11.95
N HIS A 23 -1.24 -3.95 -10.77
CA HIS A 23 -1.04 -4.75 -9.56
C HIS A 23 -1.52 -6.20 -9.75
N LEU A 24 -2.71 -6.39 -10.33
CA LEU A 24 -3.27 -7.71 -10.60
C LEU A 24 -2.40 -8.50 -11.59
N ASN A 25 -1.88 -7.85 -12.63
CA ASN A 25 -1.00 -8.50 -13.61
C ASN A 25 0.28 -9.01 -12.95
N VAL A 26 0.91 -8.20 -12.10
CA VAL A 26 2.09 -8.63 -11.34
C VAL A 26 1.78 -9.80 -10.42
N LEU A 27 0.67 -9.76 -9.69
CA LEU A 27 0.26 -10.87 -8.81
C LEU A 27 0.06 -12.18 -9.59
N LYS A 28 -0.60 -12.12 -10.77
CA LYS A 28 -0.75 -13.28 -11.67
C LYS A 28 0.58 -13.82 -12.14
N GLU A 29 1.52 -12.94 -12.49
CA GLU A 29 2.87 -13.33 -12.93
C GLU A 29 3.68 -14.03 -11.83
N TYR A 30 3.39 -13.77 -10.55
CA TYR A 30 3.97 -14.46 -9.40
C TYR A 30 3.15 -15.69 -8.96
N GLY A 31 2.14 -16.10 -9.73
CA GLY A 31 1.32 -17.27 -9.44
C GLY A 31 0.28 -17.06 -8.33
N VAL A 32 0.06 -15.83 -7.89
CA VAL A 32 -0.95 -15.49 -6.88
C VAL A 32 -2.30 -15.37 -7.58
N THR A 33 -3.09 -16.45 -7.57
CA THR A 33 -4.37 -16.54 -8.29
C THR A 33 -5.60 -16.29 -7.40
N LYS A 34 -5.47 -16.51 -6.09
CA LYS A 34 -6.52 -16.25 -5.09
C LYS A 34 -6.34 -14.88 -4.45
N VAL A 35 -6.46 -13.82 -5.24
CA VAL A 35 -6.39 -12.46 -4.71
C VAL A 35 -7.78 -11.84 -4.71
N THR A 36 -8.34 -11.69 -3.51
CA THR A 36 -9.50 -10.85 -3.22
C THR A 36 -9.17 -9.34 -3.35
N THR A 37 -7.95 -8.97 -3.78
CA THR A 37 -7.50 -7.59 -4.04
C THR A 37 -8.19 -6.90 -5.22
N ALA A 38 -9.12 -7.56 -5.90
CA ALA A 38 -9.97 -6.93 -6.92
C ALA A 38 -11.12 -6.10 -6.34
N LYS A 39 -11.21 -5.91 -5.02
CA LYS A 39 -12.13 -4.92 -4.47
C LYS A 39 -11.67 -3.53 -4.88
N THR A 40 -12.46 -2.89 -5.75
CA THR A 40 -12.23 -1.52 -6.22
C THR A 40 -12.95 -0.49 -5.36
N ASP A 41 -13.56 -0.91 -4.24
CA ASP A 41 -14.29 -0.05 -3.30
C ASP A 41 -13.45 1.13 -2.82
N TRP A 42 -12.13 0.93 -2.67
CA TRP A 42 -11.19 1.97 -2.28
C TRP A 42 -11.11 3.15 -3.28
N PHE A 43 -11.58 3.00 -4.52
CA PHE A 43 -11.64 4.09 -5.50
C PHE A 43 -12.57 5.22 -5.01
N GLN A 44 -13.56 4.89 -4.18
CA GLN A 44 -14.51 5.85 -3.61
C GLN A 44 -14.14 6.27 -2.19
N ASN A 45 -13.05 5.74 -1.63
CA ASN A 45 -12.64 6.07 -0.26
C ASN A 45 -11.81 7.38 -0.26
N PRO A 46 -12.29 8.48 0.34
CA PRO A 46 -11.58 9.75 0.39
C PRO A 46 -10.30 9.71 1.22
N GLY A 47 -10.14 8.69 2.08
CA GLY A 47 -8.94 8.46 2.89
C GLY A 47 -7.88 7.63 2.18
N VAL A 48 -8.04 7.32 0.89
CA VAL A 48 -7.05 6.57 0.11
C VAL A 48 -6.27 7.50 -0.80
N TYR A 49 -4.95 7.40 -0.73
CA TYR A 49 -4.00 8.11 -1.59
C TYR A 49 -3.22 7.08 -2.39
N VAL A 50 -3.00 7.37 -3.67
CA VAL A 50 -2.33 6.49 -4.61
C VAL A 50 -1.08 7.18 -5.11
N VAL A 51 0.02 6.43 -5.18
CA VAL A 51 1.25 6.85 -5.87
C VAL A 51 1.43 5.98 -7.10
N LEU A 52 1.63 6.62 -8.25
CA LEU A 52 1.92 5.95 -9.50
C LEU A 52 3.31 6.30 -10.00
N VAL A 53 3.98 5.28 -10.55
CA VAL A 53 5.13 5.43 -11.43
C VAL A 53 4.64 5.16 -12.84
N GLU A 54 4.63 6.17 -13.70
CA GLU A 54 4.04 6.09 -15.03
C GLU A 54 4.94 6.74 -16.09
N SER A 55 4.61 6.53 -17.36
CA SER A 55 5.23 7.26 -18.47
C SER A 55 4.85 8.75 -18.41
N GLU A 56 5.65 9.63 -18.99
CA GLU A 56 5.41 11.08 -18.95
C GLU A 56 4.07 11.49 -19.57
N ASP A 57 3.66 10.80 -20.63
CA ASP A 57 2.36 10.96 -21.30
C ASP A 57 1.20 10.30 -20.52
N GLY A 58 1.50 9.56 -19.45
CA GLY A 58 0.51 8.87 -18.62
C GLY A 58 -0.17 7.70 -19.31
N THR A 59 0.39 7.13 -20.38
CA THR A 59 -0.19 5.96 -21.08
C THR A 59 0.12 4.64 -20.37
N GLU A 60 1.33 4.49 -19.81
CA GLU A 60 1.80 3.26 -19.18
C GLU A 60 2.02 3.42 -17.67
N VAL A 61 1.61 2.41 -16.88
CA VAL A 61 1.93 2.33 -15.44
C VAL A 61 2.97 1.24 -15.20
N TYR A 62 4.04 1.61 -14.52
CA TYR A 62 5.14 0.72 -14.19
C TYR A 62 5.16 0.28 -12.73
N GLY A 63 4.37 0.91 -11.86
CA GLY A 63 4.27 0.52 -10.46
C GLY A 63 3.52 1.53 -9.64
N GLY A 64 3.41 1.25 -8.35
CA GLY A 64 2.78 2.16 -7.41
C GLY A 64 2.67 1.58 -6.01
N GLU A 65 2.13 2.41 -5.12
CA GLU A 65 1.68 2.03 -3.79
C GLU A 65 0.40 2.81 -3.44
N ARG A 66 -0.22 2.47 -2.30
CA ARG A 66 -1.33 3.24 -1.73
C ARG A 66 -1.10 3.48 -0.25
N ILE A 67 -1.57 4.63 0.22
CA ILE A 67 -1.81 4.90 1.64
C ILE A 67 -3.30 4.83 1.89
N HIS A 68 -3.72 3.99 2.83
CA HIS A 68 -5.08 3.92 3.32
C HIS A 68 -5.15 4.51 4.73
N LEU A 69 -5.87 5.61 4.92
CA LEU A 69 -6.19 6.12 6.25
C LEU A 69 -7.32 5.29 6.86
N ALA A 70 -7.19 4.95 8.14
CA ALA A 70 -8.26 4.33 8.90
C ALA A 70 -9.45 5.29 8.98
N ASN A 71 -10.63 4.83 8.54
CA ASN A 71 -11.86 5.61 8.54
C ASN A 71 -13.10 4.69 8.51
N GLU A 72 -14.28 5.29 8.56
CA GLU A 72 -15.55 4.56 8.57
C GLU A 72 -15.96 3.98 7.21
N HIS A 73 -15.22 4.25 6.13
CA HIS A 73 -15.57 3.78 4.78
C HIS A 73 -15.21 2.29 4.59
N SER A 74 -14.06 1.88 5.09
CA SER A 74 -13.58 0.50 4.98
C SER A 74 -12.48 0.21 6.00
N ARG A 75 -12.35 -1.06 6.39
CA ARG A 75 -11.19 -1.55 7.13
C ARG A 75 -9.89 -1.33 6.36
N LEU A 76 -8.78 -1.25 7.08
CA LEU A 76 -7.45 -1.30 6.47
C LEU A 76 -7.22 -2.68 5.85
N PRO A 77 -6.57 -2.77 4.67
CA PRO A 77 -6.21 -4.04 4.05
C PRO A 77 -5.51 -5.05 4.97
N ILE A 78 -4.66 -4.59 5.90
CA ILE A 78 -3.98 -5.44 6.88
C ILE A 78 -4.96 -6.10 7.86
N GLU A 79 -6.05 -5.42 8.24
CA GLU A 79 -7.08 -6.00 9.11
C GLU A 79 -7.76 -7.18 8.41
N ASP A 80 -8.12 -7.03 7.13
CA ASP A 80 -8.73 -8.10 6.33
C ASP A 80 -7.76 -9.27 6.09
N ALA A 81 -6.49 -8.98 5.82
CA ALA A 81 -5.49 -10.01 5.52
C ALA A 81 -5.06 -10.81 6.76
N VAL A 82 -4.75 -10.12 7.87
CA VAL A 82 -4.18 -10.74 9.07
C VAL A 82 -5.25 -11.39 9.93
N SER A 83 -6.48 -10.88 9.94
CA SER A 83 -7.57 -11.45 10.77
C SER A 83 -7.94 -12.89 10.43
N ILE A 84 -7.50 -13.40 9.27
CA ILE A 84 -7.62 -14.81 8.87
C ILE A 84 -6.83 -15.72 9.83
N VAL A 85 -5.70 -15.22 10.35
CA VAL A 85 -4.77 -15.99 11.21
C VAL A 85 -4.68 -15.44 12.62
N ASP A 86 -4.90 -14.13 12.82
CA ASP A 86 -4.79 -13.47 14.11
C ASP A 86 -5.72 -12.27 14.22
N THR A 87 -6.78 -12.40 15.01
CA THR A 87 -7.80 -11.35 15.18
C THR A 87 -7.32 -10.18 16.04
N ARG A 88 -6.17 -10.28 16.73
CA ARG A 88 -5.62 -9.18 17.55
C ARG A 88 -5.25 -7.96 16.71
N ILE A 89 -5.16 -8.10 15.38
CA ILE A 89 -4.96 -6.97 14.46
C ILE A 89 -6.02 -5.88 14.63
N PHE A 90 -7.26 -6.24 14.94
CA PHE A 90 -8.33 -5.26 15.17
C PHE A 90 -8.05 -4.41 16.40
N ASP A 91 -7.56 -5.03 17.48
CA ASP A 91 -7.21 -4.34 18.72
C ASP A 91 -5.98 -3.44 18.51
N LEU A 92 -4.99 -3.90 17.76
CA LEU A 92 -3.80 -3.12 17.42
C LEU A 92 -4.16 -1.86 16.63
N VAL A 93 -4.97 -1.99 15.57
CA VAL A 93 -5.44 -0.83 14.80
C VAL A 93 -6.32 0.07 15.67
N ALA A 94 -7.22 -0.51 16.48
CA ALA A 94 -8.09 0.24 17.38
C ALA A 94 -7.32 1.06 18.43
N LYS A 95 -6.22 0.51 18.99
CA LYS A 95 -5.37 1.19 19.96
C LYS A 95 -4.74 2.47 19.39
N ASN A 96 -4.53 2.53 18.08
CA ASN A 96 -3.95 3.67 17.40
C ASN A 96 -5.02 4.65 16.84
N LYS A 97 -6.32 4.43 17.12
CA LYS A 97 -7.42 5.29 16.63
C LYS A 97 -7.48 6.68 17.26
N GLU A 98 -6.83 6.89 18.40
CA GLU A 98 -6.75 8.24 19.00
C GLU A 98 -5.97 9.22 18.12
N GLY A 99 -5.09 8.71 17.25
CA GLY A 99 -4.36 9.46 16.23
C GLY A 99 -4.80 9.13 14.79
N VAL A 100 -4.16 9.80 13.83
CA VAL A 100 -4.32 9.51 12.40
C VAL A 100 -3.50 8.27 12.06
N THR A 101 -4.18 7.14 11.91
CA THR A 101 -3.58 5.84 11.64
C THR A 101 -3.90 5.37 10.23
N GLY A 102 -3.00 4.59 9.63
CA GLY A 102 -3.25 4.01 8.32
C GLY A 102 -2.27 2.91 7.92
N GLU A 103 -2.26 2.59 6.64
CA GLU A 103 -1.46 1.51 6.08
C GLU A 103 -0.84 1.90 4.73
N LEU A 104 0.44 1.58 4.55
CA LEU A 104 1.09 1.49 3.25
C LEU A 104 0.80 0.11 2.65
N CYS A 105 0.05 0.06 1.56
CA CYS A 105 -0.39 -1.21 0.98
C CYS A 105 -0.37 -1.21 -0.55
N GLY A 106 -0.45 -2.43 -1.12
CA GLY A 106 -0.50 -2.63 -2.57
C GLY A 106 0.73 -2.10 -3.29
N LEU A 107 1.92 -2.19 -2.69
CA LEU A 107 3.15 -1.83 -3.35
C LEU A 107 3.49 -2.86 -4.44
N TRP A 108 3.71 -2.40 -5.66
CA TRP A 108 4.13 -3.25 -6.78
C TRP A 108 4.96 -2.47 -7.80
N ASN A 109 5.74 -3.19 -8.61
CA ASN A 109 6.34 -2.67 -9.83
C ASN A 109 6.36 -3.74 -10.93
N SER A 110 6.38 -3.31 -12.18
CA SER A 110 6.48 -4.19 -13.34
C SER A 110 7.89 -4.74 -13.49
N LYS A 111 8.00 -5.96 -14.03
CA LYS A 111 9.30 -6.58 -14.33
C LYS A 111 10.19 -5.74 -15.25
N THR A 112 9.59 -4.90 -16.09
CA THR A 112 10.31 -3.99 -17.00
C THR A 112 11.16 -2.94 -16.26
N ILE A 113 10.82 -2.63 -15.01
CA ILE A 113 11.56 -1.69 -14.17
C ILE A 113 12.14 -2.35 -12.90
N ALA A 114 12.09 -3.68 -12.81
CA ALA A 114 12.68 -4.42 -11.71
C ALA A 114 14.20 -4.18 -11.62
N GLY A 115 14.73 -4.19 -10.39
CA GLY A 115 16.16 -3.94 -10.13
C GLY A 115 16.58 -2.46 -10.20
N ARG A 116 15.67 -1.52 -10.49
CA ARG A 116 15.96 -0.07 -10.58
C ARG A 116 15.75 0.70 -9.27
N GLY A 117 15.52 0.00 -8.15
CA GLY A 117 15.29 0.62 -6.85
C GLY A 117 13.90 1.25 -6.65
N VAL A 118 12.95 1.01 -7.57
CA VAL A 118 11.63 1.67 -7.53
C VAL A 118 10.81 1.30 -6.30
N SER A 119 10.85 0.04 -5.83
CA SER A 119 10.16 -0.33 -4.57
C SER A 119 10.70 0.44 -3.37
N VAL A 120 12.03 0.60 -3.26
CA VAL A 120 12.66 1.36 -2.17
C VAL A 120 12.23 2.82 -2.22
N LEU A 121 12.16 3.40 -3.43
CA LEU A 121 11.67 4.76 -3.63
C LEU A 121 10.19 4.90 -3.23
N LEU A 122 9.33 3.97 -3.67
CA LEU A 122 7.91 3.98 -3.33
C LEU A 122 7.70 3.88 -1.82
N THR A 123 8.37 2.96 -1.13
CA THR A 123 8.27 2.85 0.33
C THR A 123 8.68 4.15 1.05
N LYS A 124 9.74 4.82 0.58
CA LYS A 124 10.14 6.13 1.13
C LYS A 124 9.12 7.23 0.83
N ILE A 125 8.50 7.21 -0.35
CA ILE A 125 7.41 8.14 -0.68
C ILE A 125 6.22 7.89 0.24
N GLY A 126 5.87 6.65 0.54
CA GLY A 126 4.79 6.31 1.46
C GLY A 126 5.01 6.88 2.85
N VAL A 127 6.24 6.77 3.38
CA VAL A 127 6.62 7.41 4.65
C VAL A 127 6.56 8.94 4.56
N ALA A 128 7.03 9.54 3.46
CA ALA A 128 6.95 10.98 3.26
C ALA A 128 5.49 11.48 3.16
N LEU A 129 4.62 10.73 2.48
CA LEU A 129 3.18 11.01 2.40
C LEU A 129 2.52 10.86 3.77
N ALA A 130 2.87 9.84 4.55
CA ALA A 130 2.36 9.68 5.91
C ALA A 130 2.64 10.92 6.77
N ASN A 131 3.86 11.48 6.66
CA ASN A 131 4.21 12.72 7.33
C ASN A 131 3.41 13.93 6.81
N LEU A 132 3.21 14.06 5.50
CA LEU A 132 2.37 15.14 4.92
C LEU A 132 0.90 15.04 5.35
N LEU A 133 0.40 13.82 5.51
CA LEU A 133 -0.94 13.51 6.00
C LEU A 133 -1.05 13.60 7.53
N ARG A 134 0.04 13.95 8.22
CA ARG A 134 0.13 14.05 9.68
C ARG A 134 -0.32 12.76 10.38
N MET A 135 0.09 11.62 9.84
CA MET A 135 -0.18 10.32 10.45
C MET A 135 0.66 10.13 11.71
N ASP A 136 0.02 9.65 12.78
CA ASP A 136 0.67 9.27 14.03
C ASP A 136 1.23 7.84 13.96
N SER A 137 0.58 6.97 13.19
CA SER A 137 1.05 5.61 12.96
C SER A 137 0.74 5.11 11.54
N ILE A 138 1.62 4.27 11.01
CA ILE A 138 1.44 3.64 9.70
C ILE A 138 1.91 2.19 9.75
N PHE A 139 1.04 1.28 9.33
CA PHE A 139 1.33 -0.14 9.21
C PHE A 139 1.79 -0.51 7.80
N VAL A 140 2.54 -1.59 7.68
CA VAL A 140 2.84 -2.25 6.41
C VAL A 140 2.92 -3.75 6.64
N LEU A 141 2.17 -4.53 5.86
CA LEU A 141 2.36 -5.98 5.79
C LEU A 141 3.28 -6.29 4.62
N CYS A 142 4.40 -6.95 4.89
CA CYS A 142 5.43 -7.21 3.90
C CYS A 142 5.92 -8.66 3.93
N ALA A 143 6.54 -9.12 2.85
CA ALA A 143 7.13 -10.45 2.80
C ALA A 143 8.49 -10.46 3.53
N PRO A 144 8.96 -11.63 4.02
CA PRO A 144 10.23 -11.70 4.76
C PRO A 144 11.42 -11.05 4.05
N TYR A 145 11.49 -11.17 2.73
CA TYR A 145 12.58 -10.63 1.92
C TYR A 145 12.49 -9.10 1.69
N THR A 146 11.40 -8.44 2.09
CA THR A 146 11.24 -6.97 2.01
C THR A 146 11.27 -6.28 3.37
N VAL A 147 11.53 -7.01 4.47
CA VAL A 147 11.62 -6.45 5.82
C VAL A 147 12.73 -5.40 5.92
N GLU A 148 13.94 -5.69 5.44
CA GLU A 148 15.07 -4.76 5.49
C GLU A 148 14.79 -3.45 4.73
N MET A 149 14.06 -3.54 3.60
CA MET A 149 13.63 -2.37 2.84
C MET A 149 12.69 -1.48 3.67
N CYS A 150 11.74 -2.08 4.39
CA CYS A 150 10.82 -1.34 5.25
C CYS A 150 11.57 -0.74 6.44
N GLN A 151 12.45 -1.48 7.11
CA GLN A 151 13.25 -0.97 8.22
C GLN A 151 14.16 0.20 7.81
N THR A 152 14.76 0.13 6.62
CA THR A 152 15.57 1.23 6.06
C THR A 152 14.73 2.49 5.79
N ALA A 153 13.41 2.34 5.59
CA ALA A 153 12.48 3.46 5.47
C ALA A 153 11.96 3.98 6.82
N GLY A 154 12.30 3.33 7.94
CA GLY A 154 11.95 3.75 9.30
C GLY A 154 10.87 2.90 9.99
N PHE A 155 10.43 1.79 9.39
CA PHE A 155 9.48 0.88 10.02
C PHE A 155 10.15 -0.01 11.07
N ASN A 156 9.39 -0.41 12.08
CA ASN A 156 9.79 -1.40 13.08
C ASN A 156 8.91 -2.66 12.96
N ILE A 157 9.42 -3.81 13.40
CA ILE A 157 8.64 -5.04 13.48
C ILE A 157 7.64 -4.90 14.64
N GLU A 158 6.37 -5.22 14.37
CA GLU A 158 5.31 -5.31 15.36
C GLU A 158 5.21 -6.77 15.85
N ASP A 159 5.67 -7.02 17.06
CA ASP A 159 5.81 -8.38 17.61
C ASP A 159 4.56 -8.86 18.38
N SER A 160 3.55 -8.00 18.58
CA SER A 160 2.33 -8.35 19.30
C SER A 160 1.33 -9.19 18.48
N ILE A 161 1.52 -9.28 17.17
CA ILE A 161 0.66 -9.99 16.21
C ILE A 161 1.44 -11.14 15.56
N GLY A 162 0.73 -12.19 15.14
CA GLY A 162 1.32 -13.34 14.47
C GLY A 162 2.27 -14.12 15.39
N ASN A 163 3.39 -14.59 14.82
CA ASN A 163 4.44 -15.31 15.54
C ASN A 163 5.67 -14.40 15.72
N GLN A 164 5.49 -13.29 16.43
CA GLN A 164 6.47 -12.21 16.61
C GLN A 164 6.73 -11.42 15.32
N GLY A 165 5.66 -11.11 14.59
CA GLY A 165 5.69 -10.53 13.24
C GLY A 165 5.11 -11.47 12.18
#